data_AF-A0A960RIF6-F1
#
_entry.id   AF-A0A960RIF6-F1
#
_cell.length_a   1.000
_cell.length_b   1.000
_cell.length_c   1.000
_cell.angle_alpha   90.00
_cell.angle_beta   90.00
_cell.angle_gamma   90.00
#
_symmetry.space_group_name_H-M   'P 1'
#
loop_
_entity.id
_entity.type
_entity.pdbx_description
1 polymer ?
#
loop_
_entity_poly.entity_id
_entity_poly.type
_entity_poly.pdbx_seq_one_letter_code
_entity_poly.pdbx_strand_id
1 'polypeptide(L)'
;MNGVRSHHGIITEVLLPPPLVHELRARSFPRLFRMTGSPGNRGFGRYLRQRIRMLVERERTPVERAITTAYLGSFLVDHIVHAEKNACRILEQRVFDQDEERRLWNQHYGKVILTLIDELPEGHAILDAMVHLPAYSQLPRSVYEIRDRHWGCLQTIARRELSPGTPAITEVTLLRKVQFVLAGERSVRAKARIICLSASLLADHLCFLRHTPWPRAYLHSMTDLYPFVSQDPLVLQEIIYLDDRS
;
A
#
# COMPACT_ATOMS: atom_id res chain seq x y z
N MET A 1 -2.49 27.43 -32.20
CA MET A 1 -2.65 25.98 -32.46
C MET A 1 -1.88 25.24 -31.37
N ASN A 2 -2.60 24.77 -30.35
CA ASN A 2 -2.01 24.12 -29.18
C ASN A 2 -1.83 22.63 -29.48
N GLY A 3 -0.57 22.20 -29.55
CA GLY A 3 -0.21 20.79 -29.66
C GLY A 3 -0.49 20.08 -28.34
N VAL A 4 -1.53 19.25 -28.33
CA VAL A 4 -1.81 18.27 -27.28
C VAL A 4 -0.68 17.24 -27.33
N ARG A 5 0.27 17.32 -26.39
CA ARG A 5 1.25 16.26 -26.19
C ARG A 5 0.52 15.08 -25.55
N SER A 6 0.25 14.09 -26.39
CA SER A 6 -0.18 12.76 -26.00
C SER A 6 0.91 12.11 -25.12
N HIS A 7 0.74 12.16 -23.80
CA HIS A 7 1.56 11.40 -22.87
C HIS A 7 1.11 9.94 -22.88
N HIS A 8 1.45 9.20 -23.94
CA HIS A 8 1.51 7.74 -23.89
C HIS A 8 2.81 7.34 -23.20
N GLY A 9 2.91 7.66 -21.90
CA GLY A 9 3.87 7.05 -21.01
C GLY A 9 3.41 5.63 -20.76
N ILE A 10 4.04 4.68 -21.43
CA ILE A 10 3.83 3.26 -21.20
C ILE A 10 4.14 3.02 -19.73
N ILE A 11 3.11 2.69 -18.93
CA ILE A 11 3.27 2.09 -17.61
C ILE A 11 3.80 0.67 -17.88
N THR A 12 5.07 0.58 -18.27
CA THR A 12 5.79 -0.68 -18.49
C THR A 12 5.98 -1.32 -17.13
N GLU A 13 5.27 -2.43 -16.89
CA GLU A 13 5.66 -3.55 -16.02
C GLU A 13 6.61 -3.16 -14.86
N VAL A 14 6.15 -2.88 -13.63
CA VAL A 14 5.47 -3.80 -12.72
C VAL A 14 4.47 -3.01 -11.87
N LEU A 15 3.18 -3.21 -12.12
CA LEU A 15 2.14 -2.86 -11.15
C LEU A 15 1.97 -4.04 -10.21
N LEU A 16 2.23 -3.80 -8.92
CA LEU A 16 1.47 -4.23 -7.72
C LEU A 16 2.38 -4.24 -6.47
N PRO A 17 1.90 -3.79 -5.29
CA PRO A 17 0.63 -4.28 -4.75
C PRO A 17 -0.29 -3.23 -4.08
N PRO A 18 -1.62 -3.40 -4.16
CA PRO A 18 -2.47 -3.37 -2.98
C PRO A 18 -2.76 -4.83 -2.56
N PRO A 19 -2.98 -5.07 -1.26
CA PRO A 19 -3.99 -4.32 -0.53
C PRO A 19 -3.42 -3.65 0.72
N LEU A 20 -3.53 -2.32 0.78
CA LEU A 20 -3.66 -1.63 2.06
C LEU A 20 -5.03 -1.95 2.66
N VAL A 21 -5.27 -3.19 3.07
CA VAL A 21 -6.53 -3.60 3.70
C VAL A 21 -6.14 -4.55 4.84
N HIS A 22 -6.14 -4.07 6.08
CA HIS A 22 -7.38 -4.03 6.87
C HIS A 22 -7.69 -2.71 7.60
N GLU A 23 -6.77 -1.75 7.70
CA GLU A 23 -6.97 -0.57 8.58
C GLU A 23 -7.46 0.73 7.90
N LEU A 24 -7.43 0.86 6.57
CA LEU A 24 -8.14 1.97 5.90
C LEU A 24 -9.67 1.88 6.05
N ARG A 25 -10.20 0.80 6.64
CA ARG A 25 -11.62 0.65 7.00
C ARG A 25 -12.10 1.60 8.10
N ALA A 26 -11.21 2.16 8.93
CA ALA A 26 -11.62 2.79 10.19
C ALA A 26 -11.85 4.31 10.13
N ARG A 27 -11.36 5.03 9.11
CA ARG A 27 -11.54 6.49 9.03
C ARG A 27 -12.26 6.89 7.74
N SER A 28 -13.60 6.80 7.81
CA SER A 28 -14.58 7.58 7.02
C SER A 28 -15.11 7.05 5.68
N PHE A 29 -14.79 5.83 5.23
CA PHE A 29 -15.18 5.38 3.87
C PHE A 29 -16.43 4.51 3.71
N PRO A 30 -16.92 3.71 4.69
CA PRO A 30 -18.20 3.01 4.53
C PRO A 30 -19.38 3.95 4.24
N ARG A 31 -19.25 5.24 4.60
CA ARG A 31 -20.23 6.30 4.32
C ARG A 31 -20.17 6.84 2.89
N LEU A 32 -19.02 6.78 2.22
CA LEU A 32 -18.86 7.27 0.84
C LEU A 32 -19.64 6.40 -0.15
N PHE A 33 -19.82 5.11 0.16
CA PHE A 33 -20.43 4.14 -0.74
C PHE A 33 -21.65 3.39 -0.18
N ARG A 34 -22.11 3.62 1.06
CA ARG A 34 -23.49 3.23 1.44
C ARG A 34 -24.58 3.87 0.55
N MET A 35 -24.21 4.84 -0.30
CA MET A 35 -25.09 5.48 -1.28
C MET A 35 -24.96 4.91 -2.70
N THR A 36 -24.11 3.92 -2.97
CA THR A 36 -23.95 3.34 -4.33
C THR A 36 -24.91 2.22 -4.68
N GLY A 37 -25.88 1.94 -3.80
CA GLY A 37 -26.97 1.02 -4.09
C GLY A 37 -28.05 1.56 -5.04
N SER A 38 -27.97 2.83 -5.48
CA SER A 38 -29.01 3.45 -6.32
C SER A 38 -28.48 3.80 -7.72
N PRO A 39 -28.72 2.95 -8.73
CA PRO A 39 -28.38 3.26 -10.11
C PRO A 39 -29.30 4.38 -10.62
N GLY A 40 -28.74 5.53 -11.01
CA GLY A 40 -29.53 6.62 -11.64
C GLY A 40 -28.98 8.04 -11.53
N ASN A 41 -27.96 8.32 -10.70
CA ASN A 41 -27.56 9.70 -10.45
C ASN A 41 -26.45 10.19 -11.40
N ARG A 42 -26.82 10.99 -12.42
CA ARG A 42 -25.87 11.73 -13.29
C ARG A 42 -24.93 12.68 -12.50
N GLY A 43 -25.25 12.98 -11.23
CA GLY A 43 -24.40 13.72 -10.30
C GLY A 43 -23.42 12.86 -9.49
N PHE A 44 -23.57 11.52 -9.49
CA PHE A 44 -22.77 10.62 -8.65
C PHE A 44 -21.29 10.65 -9.00
N GLY A 45 -20.95 10.58 -10.30
CA GLY A 45 -19.57 10.66 -10.75
C GLY A 45 -18.89 11.97 -10.35
N ARG A 46 -19.61 13.10 -10.44
CA ARG A 46 -19.08 14.41 -9.99
C ARG A 46 -18.87 14.45 -8.48
N TYR A 47 -19.83 13.95 -7.70
CA TYR A 47 -19.72 13.89 -6.24
C TYR A 47 -18.56 13.00 -5.79
N LEU A 48 -18.41 11.82 -6.40
CA LEU A 48 -17.34 10.88 -6.10
C LEU A 48 -15.97 11.48 -6.41
N ARG A 49 -15.80 12.08 -7.60
CA ARG A 49 -14.57 12.79 -7.98
C ARG A 49 -14.21 13.90 -6.99
N GLN A 50 -15.18 14.73 -6.63
CA GLN A 50 -14.98 15.80 -5.64
C GLN A 50 -14.54 15.24 -4.29
N ARG A 51 -15.11 14.11 -3.86
CA ARG A 51 -14.75 13.46 -2.60
C ARG A 51 -13.36 12.85 -2.63
N ILE A 52 -13.00 12.16 -3.71
CA ILE A 52 -11.64 11.64 -3.92
C ILE A 52 -10.63 12.77 -3.83
N ARG A 53 -10.87 13.86 -4.57
CA ARG A 53 -10.02 15.06 -4.52
C ARG A 53 -9.85 15.61 -3.11
N MET A 54 -10.95 15.82 -2.37
CA MET A 54 -10.88 16.30 -0.98
C MET A 54 -10.13 15.36 -0.03
N LEU A 55 -10.11 14.05 -0.30
CA LEU A 55 -9.39 13.09 0.51
C LEU A 55 -7.90 13.16 0.23
N VAL A 56 -7.52 13.17 -1.05
CA VAL A 56 -6.12 13.33 -1.46
C VAL A 56 -5.55 14.68 -1.01
N GLU A 57 -6.32 15.77 -1.08
CA GLU A 57 -5.90 17.10 -0.64
C GLU A 57 -5.67 17.20 0.88
N ARG A 58 -6.21 16.29 1.69
CA ARG A 58 -5.95 16.24 3.15
C ARG A 58 -4.57 15.67 3.48
N GLU A 59 -4.00 14.92 2.56
CA GLU A 59 -2.69 14.30 2.74
C GLU A 59 -1.59 15.36 2.67
N ARG A 60 -0.58 15.22 3.52
CA ARG A 60 0.42 16.27 3.77
C ARG A 60 1.59 16.19 2.82
N THR A 61 1.93 14.98 2.38
CA THR A 61 3.08 14.70 1.52
C THR A 61 2.66 14.10 0.17
N PRO A 62 3.46 14.27 -0.89
CA PRO A 62 3.22 13.59 -2.17
C PRO A 62 3.13 12.06 -2.04
N VAL A 63 3.87 11.49 -1.08
CA VAL A 63 3.84 10.05 -0.75
C VAL A 63 2.49 9.63 -0.21
N GLU A 64 1.95 10.33 0.80
CA GLU A 64 0.62 10.01 1.33
C GLU A 64 -0.46 10.18 0.25
N ARG A 65 -0.33 11.21 -0.60
CA ARG A 65 -1.22 11.41 -1.76
C ARG A 65 -1.14 10.26 -2.76
N ALA A 66 0.06 9.78 -3.06
CA ALA A 66 0.30 8.63 -3.92
C ALA A 66 -0.31 7.35 -3.34
N ILE A 67 -0.14 7.12 -2.05
CA ILE A 67 -0.72 5.96 -1.35
C ILE A 67 -2.25 6.03 -1.36
N THR A 68 -2.83 7.18 -0.99
CA THR A 68 -4.28 7.37 -0.98
C THR A 68 -4.85 7.25 -2.39
N THR A 69 -4.18 7.78 -3.42
CA THR A 69 -4.58 7.65 -4.83
C THR A 69 -4.52 6.19 -5.29
N ALA A 70 -3.44 5.47 -5.00
CA ALA A 70 -3.29 4.05 -5.33
C ALA A 70 -4.39 3.20 -4.67
N TYR A 71 -4.70 3.48 -3.40
CA TYR A 71 -5.75 2.80 -2.67
C TYR A 71 -7.14 3.04 -3.30
N LEU A 72 -7.49 4.30 -3.55
CA LEU A 72 -8.77 4.65 -4.17
C LEU A 72 -8.89 4.05 -5.58
N GLY A 73 -7.81 4.08 -6.35
CA GLY A 73 -7.75 3.42 -7.66
C GLY A 73 -8.01 1.92 -7.57
N SER A 74 -7.33 1.23 -6.66
CA SER A 74 -7.50 -0.22 -6.47
C SER A 74 -8.94 -0.60 -6.11
N PHE A 75 -9.56 0.16 -5.21
CA PHE A 75 -10.94 -0.05 -4.82
C PHE A 75 -11.94 0.18 -5.96
N LEU A 76 -11.73 1.21 -6.78
CA LEU A 76 -12.58 1.46 -7.95
C LEU A 76 -12.44 0.36 -9.00
N VAL A 77 -11.23 -0.15 -9.20
CA VAL A 77 -10.97 -1.26 -10.12
C VAL A 77 -11.65 -2.54 -9.64
N ASP A 78 -11.55 -2.87 -8.35
CA ASP A 78 -12.25 -4.02 -7.77
C ASP A 78 -13.76 -3.93 -8.03
N HIS A 79 -14.34 -2.74 -7.89
CA HIS A 79 -15.75 -2.51 -8.21
C HIS A 79 -16.08 -2.70 -9.69
N ILE A 80 -15.24 -2.21 -10.59
CA ILE A 80 -15.41 -2.38 -12.05
C ILE A 80 -15.30 -3.86 -12.40
N VAL A 81 -14.24 -4.54 -11.99
CA VAL A 81 -14.02 -5.97 -12.25
C VAL A 81 -15.14 -6.81 -11.66
N HIS A 82 -15.63 -6.49 -10.46
CA HIS A 82 -16.77 -7.18 -9.86
C HIS A 82 -18.07 -6.96 -10.67
N ALA A 83 -18.31 -5.75 -11.17
CA ALA A 83 -19.45 -5.47 -12.02
C ALA A 83 -19.38 -6.23 -13.35
N GLU A 84 -18.21 -6.27 -13.98
CA GLU A 84 -17.98 -7.04 -15.22
C GLU A 84 -18.15 -8.54 -15.01
N LYS A 85 -17.57 -9.09 -13.94
CA LYS A 85 -17.74 -10.49 -13.54
C LYS A 85 -19.21 -10.84 -13.34
N ASN A 86 -19.98 -9.96 -12.69
CA ASN A 86 -21.43 -10.15 -12.53
C ASN A 86 -22.17 -10.04 -13.86
N ALA A 87 -21.82 -9.10 -14.73
CA ALA A 87 -22.43 -8.95 -16.04
C ALA A 87 -22.19 -10.18 -16.91
N CYS A 88 -20.95 -10.68 -17.00
CA CYS A 88 -20.64 -11.91 -17.74
C CYS A 88 -21.37 -13.12 -17.16
N ARG A 89 -21.48 -13.23 -15.83
CA ARG A 89 -22.25 -14.31 -15.20
C ARG A 89 -23.74 -14.26 -15.56
N ILE A 90 -24.33 -13.08 -15.63
CA ILE A 90 -25.78 -12.91 -15.88
C ILE A 90 -26.10 -13.01 -17.37
N LEU A 91 -25.31 -12.36 -18.23
CA LEU A 91 -25.58 -12.22 -19.66
C LEU A 91 -25.01 -13.38 -20.48
N GLU A 92 -23.84 -13.88 -20.11
CA GLU A 92 -23.09 -14.90 -20.87
C GLU A 92 -23.09 -16.26 -20.16
N GLN A 93 -23.60 -16.35 -18.92
CA GLN A 93 -23.56 -17.55 -18.08
C GLN A 93 -22.14 -18.12 -17.89
N ARG A 94 -21.12 -17.27 -17.97
CA ARG A 94 -19.70 -17.60 -17.90
C ARG A 94 -19.09 -17.11 -16.59
N VAL A 95 -18.08 -17.83 -16.09
CA VAL A 95 -17.29 -17.43 -14.90
C VAL A 95 -15.88 -17.07 -15.36
N PHE A 96 -15.34 -15.96 -14.84
CA PHE A 96 -13.95 -15.58 -15.07
C PHE A 96 -13.00 -16.55 -14.37
N ASP A 97 -11.94 -16.92 -15.07
CA ASP A 97 -10.79 -17.54 -14.43
C ASP A 97 -9.90 -16.48 -13.74
N GLN A 98 -8.93 -16.94 -12.95
CA GLN A 98 -8.06 -16.04 -12.18
C GLN A 98 -7.15 -15.18 -13.06
N ASP A 99 -6.74 -15.69 -14.22
CA ASP A 99 -5.82 -15.00 -15.12
C ASP A 99 -6.54 -13.90 -15.91
N GLU A 100 -7.78 -14.14 -16.33
CA GLU A 100 -8.69 -13.17 -16.92
C GLU A 100 -9.02 -12.04 -15.92
N GLU A 101 -9.39 -12.39 -14.68
CA GLU A 101 -9.67 -11.42 -13.63
C GLU A 101 -8.46 -10.52 -13.37
N ARG A 102 -7.26 -11.11 -13.26
CA ARG A 102 -6.00 -10.38 -13.09
C ARG A 102 -5.71 -9.45 -14.28
N ARG A 103 -5.92 -9.93 -15.50
CA ARG A 103 -5.67 -9.14 -16.73
C ARG A 103 -6.60 -7.94 -16.81
N LEU A 104 -7.88 -8.13 -16.54
CA LEU A 104 -8.87 -7.05 -16.49
C LEU A 104 -8.52 -6.05 -15.39
N TRP A 105 -8.18 -6.53 -14.20
CA TRP A 105 -7.74 -5.67 -13.11
C TRP A 105 -6.57 -4.78 -13.53
N ASN A 106 -5.51 -5.37 -14.11
CA ASN A 106 -4.34 -4.62 -14.59
C ASN A 106 -4.70 -3.59 -15.67
N GLN A 107 -5.58 -3.98 -16.61
CA GLN A 107 -6.06 -3.10 -17.67
C GLN A 107 -6.84 -1.89 -17.14
N HIS A 108 -7.70 -2.10 -16.15
CA HIS A 108 -8.49 -1.03 -15.55
C HIS A 108 -7.65 -0.16 -14.61
N TYR A 109 -6.72 -0.73 -13.86
CA TYR A 109 -5.95 -0.01 -12.86
C TYR A 109 -5.15 1.14 -13.45
N GLY A 110 -4.38 0.91 -14.51
CA GLY A 110 -3.64 1.98 -15.17
C GLY A 110 -4.55 3.12 -15.64
N LYS A 111 -5.69 2.80 -16.27
CA LYS A 111 -6.66 3.79 -16.76
C LYS A 111 -7.29 4.59 -15.62
N VAL A 112 -7.69 3.92 -14.54
CA VAL A 112 -8.30 4.56 -13.37
C VAL A 112 -7.30 5.49 -12.70
N ILE A 113 -6.06 5.05 -12.46
CA ILE A 113 -5.03 5.87 -11.84
C ILE A 113 -4.75 7.13 -12.65
N LEU A 114 -4.52 7.01 -13.97
CA LEU A 114 -4.28 8.16 -14.83
C LEU A 114 -5.46 9.15 -14.81
N THR A 115 -6.68 8.63 -14.87
CA THR A 115 -7.90 9.48 -14.77
C THR A 115 -7.97 10.21 -13.44
N LEU A 116 -7.64 9.56 -12.32
CA LEU A 116 -7.62 10.20 -11.00
C LEU A 116 -6.53 11.27 -10.91
N ILE A 117 -5.36 11.00 -11.48
CA ILE A 117 -4.19 11.89 -11.45
C ILE A 117 -4.43 13.16 -12.27
N ASP A 118 -5.03 13.04 -13.45
CA ASP A 118 -5.34 14.18 -14.33
C ASP A 118 -6.31 15.19 -13.68
N GLU A 119 -7.10 14.74 -12.71
CA GLU A 119 -8.06 15.57 -11.98
C GLU A 119 -7.45 16.28 -10.75
N LEU A 120 -6.19 15.97 -10.40
CA LEU A 120 -5.51 16.48 -9.21
C LEU A 120 -4.51 17.59 -9.58
N PRO A 121 -4.48 18.72 -8.85
CA PRO A 121 -3.57 19.83 -9.13
C PRO A 121 -2.08 19.46 -9.14
N GLU A 122 -1.70 18.46 -8.34
CA GLU A 122 -0.32 17.97 -8.22
C GLU A 122 -0.15 16.57 -8.83
N GLY A 123 -0.96 16.22 -9.84
CA GLY A 123 -0.98 14.88 -10.43
C GLY A 123 0.40 14.33 -10.80
N HIS A 124 1.28 15.16 -11.36
CA HIS A 124 2.64 14.74 -11.73
C HIS A 124 3.49 14.34 -10.51
N ALA A 125 3.49 15.12 -9.44
CA ALA A 125 4.24 14.80 -8.22
C ALA A 125 3.70 13.54 -7.52
N ILE A 126 2.39 13.30 -7.63
CA ILE A 126 1.74 12.08 -7.15
C ILE A 126 2.18 10.88 -8.00
N LEU A 127 2.16 11.02 -9.33
CA LEU A 127 2.60 9.97 -10.26
C LEU A 127 4.07 9.60 -10.03
N ASP A 128 4.93 10.59 -9.88
CA ASP A 128 6.36 10.39 -9.59
C ASP A 128 6.52 9.61 -8.27
N ALA A 129 5.83 10.02 -7.21
CA ALA A 129 5.85 9.30 -5.94
C ALA A 129 5.25 7.87 -6.04
N MET A 130 4.26 7.65 -6.92
CA MET A 130 3.66 6.34 -7.14
C MET A 130 4.66 5.31 -7.70
N VAL A 131 5.61 5.73 -8.52
CA VAL A 131 6.67 4.86 -9.08
C VAL A 131 7.50 4.21 -7.97
N HIS A 132 7.67 4.89 -6.84
CA HIS A 132 8.47 4.41 -5.72
C HIS A 132 7.67 3.61 -4.67
N LEU A 133 6.33 3.55 -4.76
CA LEU A 133 5.51 2.79 -3.81
C LEU A 133 5.87 1.30 -3.68
N PRO A 134 6.32 0.59 -4.73
CA PRO A 134 6.82 -0.78 -4.55
C PRO A 134 7.92 -0.89 -3.51
N ALA A 135 8.75 0.15 -3.31
CA ALA A 135 9.80 0.17 -2.30
C ALA A 135 9.24 0.08 -0.86
N TYR A 136 8.01 0.56 -0.61
CA TYR A 136 7.36 0.39 0.69
C TYR A 136 7.04 -1.08 1.00
N SER A 137 6.72 -1.85 -0.05
CA SER A 137 6.36 -3.27 0.05
C SER A 137 7.54 -4.23 -0.05
N GLN A 138 8.75 -3.70 -0.26
CA GLN A 138 9.98 -4.46 -0.39
C GLN A 138 10.94 -4.09 0.74
N LEU A 139 11.81 -5.02 1.12
CA LEU A 139 12.83 -4.71 2.12
C LEU A 139 13.94 -3.89 1.46
N PRO A 140 14.23 -2.67 1.94
CA PRO A 140 15.30 -1.87 1.36
C PRO A 140 16.63 -2.61 1.42
N ARG A 141 17.43 -2.51 0.36
CA ARG A 141 18.72 -3.20 0.22
C ARG A 141 19.66 -2.85 1.38
N SER A 142 19.73 -1.57 1.75
CA SER A 142 20.56 -1.12 2.87
C SER A 142 20.16 -1.81 4.20
N VAL A 143 18.87 -2.12 4.39
CA VAL A 143 18.37 -2.85 5.56
C VAL A 143 18.62 -4.35 5.40
N TYR A 144 18.49 -4.89 4.19
CA TYR A 144 18.82 -6.28 3.88
C TYR A 144 20.29 -6.59 4.20
N GLU A 145 21.22 -5.72 3.81
CA GLU A 145 22.66 -5.88 4.08
C GLU A 145 22.97 -5.85 5.58
N ILE A 146 22.31 -4.97 6.34
CA ILE A 146 22.41 -4.94 7.81
C ILE A 146 21.88 -6.25 8.40
N ARG A 147 20.72 -6.70 7.93
CA ARG A 147 20.09 -7.94 8.38
C ARG A 147 20.99 -9.14 8.13
N ASP A 148 21.55 -9.26 6.93
CA ASP A 148 22.42 -10.37 6.52
C ASP A 148 23.69 -10.42 7.38
N ARG A 149 24.37 -9.27 7.55
CA ARG A 149 25.57 -9.16 8.39
C ARG A 149 25.33 -9.52 9.85
N HIS A 150 24.14 -9.22 10.37
CA HIS A 150 23.81 -9.40 11.78
C HIS A 150 22.78 -10.51 12.02
N TRP A 151 22.59 -11.42 11.05
CA TRP A 151 21.51 -12.38 11.06
C TRP A 151 21.56 -13.31 12.28
N GLY A 152 22.74 -13.79 12.68
CA GLY A 152 22.90 -14.64 13.86
C GLY A 152 22.42 -13.97 15.16
N CYS A 153 22.72 -12.67 15.34
CA CYS A 153 22.25 -11.90 16.49
C CYS A 153 20.73 -11.67 16.44
N LEU A 154 20.20 -11.31 15.27
CA LEU A 154 18.78 -11.06 15.06
C LEU A 154 17.94 -12.33 15.24
N GLN A 155 18.42 -13.45 14.71
CA GLN A 155 17.81 -14.76 14.88
C GLN A 155 17.81 -15.19 16.34
N THR A 156 18.87 -14.88 17.10
CA THR A 156 18.91 -15.15 18.54
C THR A 156 17.82 -14.36 19.28
N ILE A 157 17.59 -13.10 18.90
CA ILE A 157 16.51 -12.28 19.46
C ILE A 157 15.14 -12.90 19.11
N ALA A 158 14.93 -13.27 17.85
CA ALA A 158 13.68 -13.87 17.39
C ALA A 158 13.41 -15.27 17.98
N ARG A 159 14.46 -16.05 18.26
CA ARG A 159 14.35 -17.42 18.81
C ARG A 159 14.32 -17.48 20.33
N ARG A 160 14.82 -16.46 21.04
CA ARG A 160 14.75 -16.38 22.52
C ARG A 160 13.32 -16.44 23.05
N GLU A 161 12.36 -16.14 22.20
CA GLU A 161 10.93 -16.16 22.47
C GLU A 161 10.29 -17.55 22.46
N LEU A 162 11.01 -18.55 21.94
CA LEU A 162 10.60 -19.94 21.98
C LEU A 162 10.89 -20.59 23.36
N SER A 163 11.49 -19.83 24.30
CA SER A 163 11.66 -20.26 25.69
C SER A 163 10.34 -20.14 26.46
N PRO A 164 9.91 -21.18 27.20
CA PRO A 164 8.65 -21.15 27.95
C PRO A 164 8.58 -19.96 28.91
N GLY A 165 7.56 -19.11 28.77
CA GLY A 165 7.32 -17.96 29.66
C GLY A 165 7.76 -16.59 29.14
N THR A 166 8.39 -16.50 27.97
CA THR A 166 8.65 -15.21 27.31
C THR A 166 7.52 -14.92 26.31
N PRO A 167 6.90 -13.72 26.32
CA PRO A 167 5.91 -13.39 25.30
C PRO A 167 6.58 -13.40 23.92
N ALA A 168 5.99 -14.11 22.96
CA ALA A 168 6.48 -14.13 21.58
C ALA A 168 6.49 -12.72 20.94
N ILE A 169 7.26 -12.53 19.87
CA ILE A 169 7.15 -11.47 18.87
C ILE A 169 5.81 -11.77 18.23
N THR A 170 4.80 -11.27 18.90
CA THR A 170 3.47 -11.17 18.36
C THR A 170 3.42 -9.88 17.56
N GLU A 171 2.46 -9.83 16.66
CA GLU A 171 2.05 -8.60 15.98
C GLU A 171 1.90 -7.44 16.99
N VAL A 172 1.28 -7.69 18.15
CA VAL A 172 1.09 -6.71 19.23
C VAL A 172 2.43 -6.17 19.78
N THR A 173 3.42 -7.04 20.01
CA THR A 173 4.75 -6.63 20.49
C THR A 173 5.44 -5.74 19.46
N LEU A 174 5.30 -6.07 18.16
CA LEU A 174 5.84 -5.27 17.07
C LEU A 174 5.20 -3.88 17.01
N LEU A 175 3.86 -3.82 17.04
CA LEU A 175 3.13 -2.55 16.99
C LEU A 175 3.55 -1.60 18.12
N ARG A 176 3.67 -2.13 19.34
CA ARG A 176 4.16 -1.36 20.50
C ARG A 176 5.59 -0.86 20.29
N LYS A 177 6.48 -1.69 19.73
CA LYS A 177 7.86 -1.30 19.46
C LYS A 177 7.95 -0.22 18.40
N VAL A 178 7.13 -0.30 17.34
CA VAL A 178 7.04 0.74 16.31
C VAL A 178 6.54 2.05 16.92
N GLN A 179 5.50 2.02 17.75
CA GLN A 179 5.05 3.22 18.47
C GLN A 179 6.15 3.84 19.34
N PHE A 180 6.92 3.02 20.07
CA PHE A 180 8.06 3.49 20.86
C PHE A 180 9.17 4.10 19.99
N VAL A 181 9.47 3.50 18.84
CA VAL A 181 10.46 4.02 17.89
C VAL A 181 10.00 5.37 17.32
N LEU A 182 8.73 5.47 16.94
CA LEU A 182 8.12 6.70 16.42
C LEU A 182 8.10 7.82 17.46
N ALA A 183 7.77 7.50 18.72
CA ALA A 183 7.76 8.47 19.82
C ALA A 183 9.17 8.89 20.29
N GLY A 184 10.21 8.11 19.99
CA GLY A 184 11.58 8.40 20.44
C GLY A 184 12.27 9.53 19.64
N GLU A 185 13.37 10.05 20.21
CA GLU A 185 14.17 11.15 19.65
C GLU A 185 15.14 10.73 18.52
N ARG A 186 14.95 9.54 17.94
CA ARG A 186 15.82 9.04 16.86
C ARG A 186 15.65 9.86 15.59
N SER A 187 16.69 9.93 14.76
CA SER A 187 16.59 10.53 13.43
C SER A 187 15.56 9.79 12.56
N VAL A 188 14.93 10.50 11.62
CA VAL A 188 13.92 9.95 10.70
C VAL A 188 14.45 8.70 9.98
N ARG A 189 15.69 8.75 9.47
CA ARG A 189 16.35 7.63 8.80
C ARG A 189 16.59 6.44 9.73
N ALA A 190 16.96 6.68 10.98
CA ALA A 190 17.10 5.61 11.97
C ALA A 190 15.74 4.96 12.30
N LYS A 191 14.68 5.76 12.45
CA LYS A 191 13.31 5.25 12.64
C LYS A 191 12.88 4.38 11.47
N ALA A 192 13.05 4.85 10.23
CA ALA A 192 12.73 4.11 9.01
C ALA A 192 13.44 2.75 8.94
N ARG A 193 14.77 2.72 9.15
CA ARG A 193 15.56 1.46 9.18
C ARG A 193 15.08 0.48 10.23
N ILE A 194 14.82 0.97 11.46
CA ILE A 194 14.35 0.13 12.55
C ILE A 194 12.97 -0.46 12.22
N ILE A 195 12.06 0.34 11.65
CA ILE A 195 10.73 -0.11 11.24
C ILE A 195 10.82 -1.21 10.17
N CYS A 196 11.59 -1.01 9.10
CA CYS A 196 11.79 -2.02 8.06
C CYS A 196 12.43 -3.31 8.61
N LEU A 197 13.43 -3.18 9.49
CA LEU A 197 14.05 -4.33 10.14
C LEU A 197 13.04 -5.09 11.02
N SER A 198 12.24 -4.35 11.78
CA SER A 198 11.15 -4.88 12.59
C SER A 198 10.13 -5.66 11.74
N ALA A 199 9.68 -5.08 10.61
CA ALA A 199 8.78 -5.76 9.68
C ALA A 199 9.42 -7.03 9.07
N SER A 200 10.72 -7.01 8.78
CA SER A 200 11.45 -8.19 8.27
C SER A 200 11.47 -9.36 9.26
N LEU A 201 11.62 -9.08 10.56
CA LEU A 201 11.61 -10.11 11.60
C LEU A 201 10.22 -10.70 11.79
N LEU A 202 9.17 -9.89 11.68
CA LEU A 202 7.79 -10.40 11.71
C LEU A 202 7.48 -11.24 10.47
N ALA A 203 7.98 -10.83 9.30
CA ALA A 203 7.86 -11.62 8.08
C ALA A 203 8.48 -13.02 8.26
N ASP A 204 9.67 -13.10 8.88
CA ASP A 204 10.32 -14.39 9.21
C ASP A 204 9.45 -15.25 10.13
N HIS A 205 8.83 -14.64 11.16
CA HIS A 205 7.94 -15.32 12.08
C HIS A 205 6.67 -15.85 11.39
N LEU A 206 6.05 -15.04 10.52
CA LEU A 206 4.88 -15.41 9.73
C LEU A 206 5.20 -16.52 8.72
N CYS A 207 6.39 -16.50 8.11
CA CYS A 207 6.86 -17.58 7.25
C CYS A 207 6.95 -18.90 8.01
N PHE A 208 7.52 -18.84 9.22
CA PHE A 208 7.72 -20.03 10.05
C PHE A 208 6.39 -20.61 10.56
N LEU A 209 5.49 -19.76 11.06
CA LEU A 209 4.23 -20.22 11.67
C LEU A 209 3.10 -20.49 10.67
N ARG A 210 3.00 -19.69 9.60
CA ARG A 210 1.86 -19.71 8.68
C ARG A 210 2.22 -20.19 7.28
N HIS A 211 3.48 -20.58 7.05
CA HIS A 211 3.98 -21.01 5.74
C HIS A 211 3.72 -20.00 4.61
N THR A 212 3.59 -18.72 4.95
CA THR A 212 3.41 -17.64 3.98
C THR A 212 4.75 -17.36 3.29
N PRO A 213 4.81 -17.21 1.95
CA PRO A 213 6.03 -16.77 1.27
C PRO A 213 6.54 -15.43 1.81
N TRP A 214 7.86 -15.32 2.01
CA TRP A 214 8.48 -14.17 2.69
C TRP A 214 8.11 -12.79 2.12
N PRO A 215 8.13 -12.58 0.79
CA PRO A 215 7.74 -11.29 0.23
C PRO A 215 6.31 -10.88 0.60
N ARG A 216 5.39 -11.87 0.64
CA ARG A 216 3.99 -11.65 1.02
C ARG A 216 3.85 -11.38 2.52
N ALA A 217 4.63 -12.07 3.35
CA ALA A 217 4.65 -11.85 4.79
C ALA A 217 5.21 -10.46 5.17
N TYR A 218 6.22 -9.98 4.45
CA TYR A 218 6.78 -8.64 4.62
C TYR A 218 5.78 -7.56 4.20
N LEU A 219 5.17 -7.70 3.02
CA LEU A 219 4.10 -6.80 2.57
C LEU A 219 2.95 -6.72 3.59
N HIS A 220 2.51 -7.86 4.13
CA HIS A 220 1.48 -7.90 5.16
C HIS A 220 1.91 -7.12 6.40
N SER A 221 3.13 -7.34 6.88
CA SER A 221 3.68 -6.62 8.04
C SER A 221 3.74 -5.12 7.80
N MET A 222 4.21 -4.68 6.63
CA MET A 222 4.25 -3.25 6.27
C MET A 222 2.84 -2.65 6.15
N THR A 223 1.87 -3.43 5.66
CA THR A 223 0.47 -3.02 5.60
C THR A 223 -0.12 -2.76 6.98
N ASP A 224 0.14 -3.65 7.95
CA ASP A 224 -0.36 -3.50 9.31
C ASP A 224 0.32 -2.35 10.06
N LEU A 225 1.55 -1.99 9.66
CA LEU A 225 2.30 -0.86 10.23
C LEU A 225 1.89 0.51 9.66
N TYR A 226 1.33 0.55 8.45
CA TYR A 226 0.99 1.79 7.77
C TYR A 226 0.23 2.81 8.64
N PRO A 227 -0.81 2.45 9.40
CA PRO A 227 -1.61 3.39 10.21
C PRO A 227 -0.84 4.08 11.34
N PHE A 228 0.28 3.48 11.77
CA PHE A 228 1.19 4.07 12.75
C PHE A 228 2.23 4.94 12.06
N VAL A 229 2.82 4.43 10.98
CA VAL A 229 3.88 5.12 10.22
C VAL A 229 3.33 6.38 9.53
N SER A 230 2.08 6.34 9.05
CA SER A 230 1.41 7.50 8.43
C SER A 230 1.16 8.66 9.41
N GLN A 231 1.32 8.44 10.72
CA GLN A 231 1.26 9.52 11.70
C GLN A 231 2.53 10.38 11.71
N ASP A 232 3.63 9.85 11.14
CA ASP A 232 4.92 10.53 10.96
C ASP A 232 5.29 10.52 9.45
N PRO A 233 4.77 11.49 8.66
CA PRO A 233 4.92 11.49 7.20
C PRO A 233 6.36 11.52 6.71
N LEU A 234 7.28 12.09 7.51
CA LEU A 234 8.70 12.14 7.17
C LEU A 234 9.33 10.74 7.27
N VAL A 235 8.95 9.95 8.26
CA VAL A 235 9.41 8.55 8.39
C VAL A 235 8.84 7.69 7.26
N LEU A 236 7.55 7.87 6.93
CA LEU A 236 6.93 7.18 5.79
C LEU A 236 7.66 7.49 4.48
N GLN A 237 7.94 8.77 4.22
CA GLN A 237 8.72 9.19 3.06
C GLN A 237 10.12 8.57 3.06
N GLU A 238 10.81 8.60 4.19
CA GLU A 238 12.17 8.05 4.29
C GLU A 238 12.22 6.52 4.10
N ILE A 239 11.17 5.77 4.45
CA ILE A 239 11.08 4.33 4.14
C ILE A 239 11.07 4.09 2.63
N ILE A 240 10.32 4.89 1.88
CA ILE A 240 10.19 4.75 0.43
C ILE A 240 11.50 5.06 -0.29
N TYR A 241 12.21 6.10 0.16
CA TYR A 241 13.44 6.59 -0.49
C TYR A 241 14.72 6.13 0.23
N LEU A 242 14.64 5.07 1.04
CA LEU A 242 15.71 4.69 1.95
C LEU A 242 17.01 4.31 1.22
N ASP A 243 16.87 3.74 0.02
CA ASP A 243 17.98 3.27 -0.82
C ASP A 243 18.43 4.29 -1.87
N ASP A 244 17.54 5.18 -2.35
CA ASP A 244 17.84 6.21 -3.37
C ASP A 244 18.84 7.28 -2.90
N ARG A 245 19.25 7.24 -1.61
CA ARG A 245 20.12 8.22 -0.94
C ARG A 245 21.34 7.57 -0.28
N SER A 246 21.80 6.44 -0.81
CA SER A 246 22.94 5.64 -0.30
C SER A 246 24.06 5.65 -1.31
#